data_AF-A0A9N8ER79-F1
#
_entry.id   AF-A0A9N8ER79-F1
#
_cell.length_a   1.000
_cell.length_b   1.000
_cell.length_c   1.000
_cell.angle_alpha   90.00
_cell.angle_beta   90.00
_cell.angle_gamma   90.00
#
_symmetry.space_group_name_H-M   'P 1'
#
loop_
_entity.id
_entity.type
_entity.pdbx_description
1 polymer ?
#
loop_
_entity_poly.entity_id
_entity_poly.type
_entity_poly.pdbx_seq_one_letter_code
_entity_poly.pdbx_strand_id
1 'polypeptide(L)'
;MASTKNDRLTGATPFYTMNLVNSAMFSILPGIYVVASLLYGLVFGAPKINLVKTAQEASSNPRRTAVITGSNAGIGFATARQLVLHHNVDVILACRSRDRAIQAAERINAEAQVTPGVLSRAVFLHPCDLSSLASVRQFATALKEKYDTLDILICNAGVNSSVVEGNRTVDDLELIFQCNVLGHFLLIQLLLDLFPKESGRIVTLSSVAHHLVPSTASFDESYWRQLAEGSAGAIPVPYLGALIEDSVQTYPPSKLAALLLAVELNRRFYDSGDDKNTRQIRAFAVNPGAVASNIWRSFPWIAQMVMQRIFLSTDQGCATTVAAAVGEHDKDVLYLQPYWLPGSSNNKAPFPVFEMMGPFVGYNVTQPRLPLDGGVFAAKSLWNVCEEKIIGCTKE
;
A
#
# COMPACT_ATOMS: atom_id res chain seq x y z
N MET A 1 -77.75 13.14 12.97
CA MET A 1 -76.70 12.13 12.73
C MET A 1 -75.71 12.70 11.72
N ALA A 2 -74.41 12.40 11.92
CA ALA A 2 -73.23 12.78 11.12
C ALA A 2 -72.81 14.27 11.22
N SER A 3 -71.84 14.63 12.08
CA SER A 3 -70.36 14.52 11.92
C SER A 3 -69.79 15.58 10.95
N THR A 4 -69.42 16.73 11.51
CA THR A 4 -68.64 17.77 10.85
C THR A 4 -67.15 17.50 11.03
N LYS A 5 -66.44 17.47 9.90
CA LYS A 5 -64.98 17.36 9.78
C LYS A 5 -64.29 18.64 10.26
N ASN A 6 -63.29 18.41 11.11
CA ASN A 6 -61.94 19.00 11.09
C ASN A 6 -61.69 20.16 10.12
N ASP A 7 -61.31 21.31 10.68
CA ASP A 7 -60.25 22.18 10.15
C ASP A 7 -59.52 22.84 11.33
N ARG A 8 -58.30 22.36 11.62
CA ARG A 8 -57.35 23.07 12.50
C ARG A 8 -56.29 23.73 11.63
N LEU A 9 -56.26 25.05 11.76
CA LEU A 9 -55.24 25.97 11.30
C LEU A 9 -53.85 25.62 11.86
N THR A 10 -52.92 25.43 10.93
CA THR A 10 -51.54 25.97 10.91
C THR A 10 -50.78 26.08 12.22
N GLY A 11 -49.90 25.09 12.47
CA GLY A 11 -48.72 25.22 13.32
C GLY A 11 -47.49 24.75 12.56
N ALA A 12 -46.77 25.69 11.94
CA ALA A 12 -45.52 25.42 11.27
C ALA A 12 -44.34 25.48 12.26
N THR A 13 -43.40 24.52 12.10
CA THR A 13 -41.98 24.41 12.55
C THR A 13 -41.69 23.23 13.50
N PRO A 14 -40.48 22.61 13.47
CA PRO A 14 -39.44 22.61 12.44
C PRO A 14 -38.88 21.18 12.13
N PHE A 15 -38.98 20.73 10.88
CA PHE A 15 -38.22 19.56 10.38
C PHE A 15 -36.76 19.90 10.03
N TYR A 16 -36.33 21.16 10.20
CA TYR A 16 -34.99 21.65 9.80
C TYR A 16 -33.93 21.58 10.91
N THR A 17 -34.31 21.57 12.20
CA THR A 17 -33.34 21.58 13.31
C THR A 17 -32.73 20.21 13.60
N MET A 18 -33.43 19.11 13.31
CA MET A 18 -32.90 17.74 13.49
C MET A 18 -31.79 17.37 12.48
N ASN A 19 -31.76 17.98 11.29
CA ASN A 19 -30.70 17.74 10.30
C ASN A 19 -29.39 18.45 10.65
N LEU A 20 -29.44 19.62 11.26
CA LEU A 20 -28.24 20.36 11.69
C LEU A 20 -27.57 19.73 12.91
N VAL A 21 -28.34 19.24 13.89
CA VAL A 21 -27.78 18.57 15.09
C VAL A 21 -27.14 17.22 14.71
N ASN A 22 -27.77 16.44 13.82
CA ASN A 22 -27.16 15.21 13.31
C ASN A 22 -25.92 15.51 12.44
N SER A 23 -25.98 16.49 11.54
CA SER A 23 -24.83 16.91 10.73
C SER A 23 -23.66 17.43 11.58
N ALA A 24 -23.93 18.16 12.66
CA ALA A 24 -22.92 18.69 13.58
C ALA A 24 -22.34 17.59 14.50
N MET A 25 -23.18 16.66 14.97
CA MET A 25 -22.71 15.48 15.70
C MET A 25 -21.79 14.61 14.83
N PHE A 26 -22.14 14.39 13.55
CA PHE A 26 -21.31 13.66 12.60
C PHE A 26 -19.99 14.38 12.23
N SER A 27 -19.90 15.71 12.39
CA SER A 27 -18.66 16.47 12.13
C SER A 27 -17.78 16.66 13.38
N ILE A 28 -18.36 16.66 14.58
CA ILE A 28 -17.63 16.88 15.85
C ILE A 28 -17.12 15.56 16.46
N LEU A 29 -17.91 14.48 16.40
CA LEU A 29 -17.54 13.16 16.94
C LEU A 29 -16.20 12.66 16.37
N PRO A 30 -15.96 12.69 15.04
CA PRO A 30 -14.68 12.27 14.48
C PRO A 30 -13.48 13.03 15.03
N GLY A 31 -13.61 14.36 15.20
CA GLY A 31 -12.55 15.20 15.75
C GLY A 31 -12.24 14.86 17.21
N ILE A 32 -13.27 14.65 18.04
CA ILE A 32 -13.11 14.19 19.42
C ILE A 32 -12.44 12.81 19.46
N TYR A 33 -12.82 11.89 18.57
CA TYR A 33 -12.22 10.57 18.48
C TYR A 33 -10.74 10.60 18.06
N VAL A 34 -10.37 11.46 17.12
CA VAL A 34 -8.96 11.65 16.71
C VAL A 34 -8.13 12.19 17.86
N VAL A 35 -8.63 13.23 18.55
CA VAL A 35 -7.96 13.80 19.73
C VAL A 35 -7.86 12.78 20.85
N ALA A 36 -8.92 12.03 21.13
CA ALA A 36 -8.90 10.96 22.12
C ALA A 36 -7.93 9.82 21.75
N SER A 37 -7.82 9.46 20.48
CA SER A 37 -6.89 8.42 20.00
C SER A 37 -5.43 8.88 20.06
N LEU A 38 -5.18 10.16 19.73
CA LEU A 38 -3.88 10.81 19.90
C LEU A 38 -3.47 10.85 21.37
N LEU A 39 -4.36 11.28 22.26
CA LEU A 39 -4.13 11.32 23.70
C LEU A 39 -3.93 9.91 24.28
N TYR A 40 -4.72 8.93 23.84
CA TYR A 40 -4.55 7.54 24.23
C TYR A 40 -3.18 7.00 23.79
N GLY A 41 -2.78 7.20 22.53
CA GLY A 41 -1.46 6.79 22.04
C GLY A 41 -0.30 7.50 22.74
N LEU A 42 -0.47 8.78 23.11
CA LEU A 42 0.52 9.52 23.90
C LEU A 42 0.70 8.94 25.31
N VAL A 43 -0.39 8.56 25.97
CA VAL A 43 -0.40 8.07 27.36
C VAL A 43 -0.04 6.59 27.45
N PHE A 44 -0.58 5.74 26.57
CA PHE A 44 -0.51 4.29 26.67
C PHE A 44 0.33 3.62 25.56
N GLY A 45 0.75 4.37 24.53
CA GLY A 45 1.36 3.82 23.32
C GLY A 45 0.34 3.18 22.37
N ALA A 46 0.75 2.88 21.13
CA ALA A 46 -0.10 2.17 20.18
C ALA A 46 -0.49 0.77 20.71
N PRO A 47 -1.76 0.32 20.57
CA PRO A 47 -2.21 -0.97 21.08
C PRO A 47 -1.40 -2.12 20.47
N LYS A 48 -0.83 -3.00 21.30
CA LYS A 48 -0.03 -4.14 20.82
C LYS A 48 -0.90 -5.11 20.01
N ILE A 49 -0.53 -5.40 18.76
CA ILE A 49 -1.17 -6.49 18.02
C ILE A 49 -0.55 -7.80 18.46
N ASN A 50 -1.39 -8.74 18.86
CA ASN A 50 -1.07 -10.15 18.79
C ASN A 50 -1.31 -10.60 17.35
N LEU A 51 -0.29 -10.52 16.49
CA LEU A 51 -0.33 -11.10 15.15
C LEU A 51 -0.31 -12.62 15.34
N VAL A 52 -1.45 -13.22 15.68
CA VAL A 52 -1.50 -14.63 16.06
C VAL A 52 -2.14 -15.42 14.92
N LYS A 53 -1.35 -16.34 14.36
CA LYS A 53 -1.56 -17.79 14.57
C LYS A 53 -0.20 -18.49 14.52
N THR A 54 0.01 -19.34 15.53
CA THR A 54 1.24 -20.06 15.86
C THR A 54 1.74 -20.92 14.70
N ALA A 55 3.08 -21.08 14.59
CA ALA A 55 3.78 -21.90 13.58
C ALA A 55 3.32 -23.37 13.48
N GLN A 56 2.43 -23.84 14.36
CA GLN A 56 1.90 -25.20 14.34
C GLN A 56 0.96 -25.50 13.15
N GLU A 57 0.31 -24.49 12.54
CA GLU A 57 -0.46 -24.68 11.30
C GLU A 57 0.41 -24.50 10.02
N ALA A 58 1.66 -24.03 10.14
CA ALA A 58 2.51 -23.75 8.97
C ALA A 58 3.08 -25.01 8.30
N SER A 59 3.07 -26.16 8.98
CA SER A 59 3.65 -27.41 8.46
C SER A 59 2.79 -28.13 7.41
N SER A 60 1.50 -27.77 7.28
CA SER A 60 0.60 -28.37 6.28
C SER A 60 0.53 -27.60 4.97
N ASN A 61 0.99 -26.34 4.93
CA ASN A 61 0.95 -25.52 3.72
C ASN A 61 2.21 -25.74 2.86
N PRO A 62 2.06 -25.84 1.52
CA PRO A 62 3.19 -25.97 0.62
C PRO A 62 4.12 -24.77 0.76
N ARG A 63 5.43 -25.04 0.69
CA ARG A 63 6.45 -23.99 0.77
C ARG A 63 6.34 -23.09 -0.46
N ARG A 64 6.23 -21.78 -0.22
CA ARG A 64 6.10 -20.76 -1.29
C ARG A 64 7.34 -19.88 -1.37
N THR A 65 7.50 -19.21 -2.49
CA THR A 65 8.57 -18.25 -2.74
C THR A 65 8.02 -16.85 -2.92
N ALA A 66 8.61 -15.87 -2.22
CA ALA A 66 8.25 -14.47 -2.31
C ALA A 66 9.45 -13.57 -2.65
N VAL A 67 9.22 -12.54 -3.45
CA VAL A 67 10.15 -11.42 -3.64
C VAL A 67 9.57 -10.20 -2.95
N ILE A 68 10.38 -9.51 -2.14
CA ILE A 68 9.96 -8.26 -1.47
C ILE A 68 10.98 -7.16 -1.77
N THR A 69 10.53 -6.10 -2.43
CA THR A 69 11.36 -4.92 -2.70
C THR A 69 11.55 -4.09 -1.41
N GLY A 70 12.76 -3.60 -1.15
CA GLY A 70 13.04 -2.73 0.01
C GLY A 70 12.87 -3.41 1.38
N SER A 71 13.24 -4.69 1.46
CA SER A 71 13.05 -5.57 2.63
C SER A 71 14.22 -5.60 3.61
N ASN A 72 15.23 -4.73 3.45
CA ASN A 72 16.36 -4.65 4.37
C ASN A 72 16.07 -3.85 5.66
N ALA A 73 14.94 -3.13 5.73
CA ALA A 73 14.54 -2.33 6.88
C ALA A 73 13.01 -2.06 6.86
N GLY A 74 12.50 -1.43 7.92
CA GLY A 74 11.13 -0.92 7.96
C GLY A 74 10.06 -2.00 7.80
N ILE A 75 8.96 -1.65 7.13
CA ILE A 75 7.82 -2.54 6.88
C ILE A 75 8.22 -3.75 6.05
N GLY A 76 9.09 -3.58 5.04
CA GLY A 76 9.56 -4.67 4.19
C GLY A 76 10.33 -5.74 4.98
N PHE A 77 11.19 -5.33 5.92
CA PHE A 77 11.89 -6.26 6.81
C PHE A 77 10.93 -7.02 7.72
N ALA A 78 10.00 -6.31 8.36
CA ALA A 78 9.00 -6.93 9.23
C ALA A 78 8.11 -7.92 8.44
N THR A 79 7.71 -7.55 7.22
CA THR A 79 6.95 -8.44 6.31
C THR A 79 7.75 -9.69 5.97
N ALA A 80 9.03 -9.54 5.55
CA ALA A 80 9.90 -10.67 5.26
C ALA A 80 10.04 -11.62 6.46
N ARG A 81 10.28 -11.04 7.64
CA ARG A 81 10.40 -11.76 8.90
C ARG A 81 9.12 -12.56 9.22
N GLN A 82 7.94 -11.94 9.12
CA GLN A 82 6.66 -12.63 9.40
C GLN A 82 6.41 -13.78 8.42
N LEU A 83 6.65 -13.56 7.12
CA LEU A 83 6.46 -14.59 6.08
C LEU A 83 7.36 -15.80 6.31
N VAL A 84 8.62 -15.58 6.70
CA VAL A 84 9.57 -16.65 7.01
C VAL A 84 9.15 -17.39 8.29
N LEU A 85 8.93 -16.66 9.39
CA LEU A 85 8.74 -17.28 10.71
C LEU A 85 7.36 -17.96 10.86
N HIS A 86 6.34 -17.53 10.12
CA HIS A 86 4.96 -17.92 10.41
C HIS A 86 4.16 -18.45 9.21
N HIS A 87 4.65 -18.29 7.97
CA HIS A 87 3.86 -18.64 6.78
C HIS A 87 4.53 -19.62 5.82
N ASN A 88 5.68 -20.21 6.22
CA ASN A 88 6.46 -21.16 5.42
C ASN A 88 6.79 -20.63 4.01
N VAL A 89 7.26 -19.37 3.95
CA VAL A 89 7.60 -18.68 2.70
C VAL A 89 9.09 -18.37 2.66
N ASP A 90 9.79 -18.86 1.64
CA ASP A 90 11.14 -18.39 1.33
C ASP A 90 11.08 -16.98 0.76
N VAL A 91 11.84 -16.06 1.33
CA VAL A 91 11.79 -14.64 0.96
C VAL A 91 13.10 -14.20 0.32
N ILE A 92 13.03 -13.75 -0.93
CA ILE A 92 14.13 -13.08 -1.63
C ILE A 92 14.06 -11.58 -1.33
N LEU A 93 15.12 -11.06 -0.71
CA LEU A 93 15.22 -9.66 -0.32
C LEU A 93 15.75 -8.83 -1.50
N ALA A 94 14.84 -8.25 -2.29
CA ALA A 94 15.17 -7.38 -3.41
C ALA A 94 15.51 -5.96 -2.91
N CYS A 95 16.79 -5.69 -2.69
CA CYS A 95 17.26 -4.44 -2.10
C CYS A 95 18.42 -3.84 -2.89
N ARG A 96 18.52 -2.51 -2.94
CA ARG A 96 19.63 -1.83 -3.63
C ARG A 96 21.01 -2.04 -3.00
N SER A 97 21.04 -2.22 -1.67
CA SER A 97 22.29 -2.32 -0.90
C SER A 97 22.53 -3.76 -0.49
N ARG A 98 23.56 -4.37 -1.09
CA ARG A 98 23.98 -5.75 -0.81
C ARG A 98 24.19 -6.00 0.68
N ASP A 99 25.05 -5.21 1.33
CA ASP A 99 25.45 -5.49 2.72
C ASP A 99 24.27 -5.39 3.69
N ARG A 100 23.42 -4.36 3.54
CA ARG A 100 22.22 -4.22 4.38
C ARG A 100 21.22 -5.36 4.15
N ALA A 101 21.12 -5.86 2.93
CA ALA A 101 20.23 -6.96 2.60
C ALA A 101 20.74 -8.29 3.15
N ILE A 102 22.05 -8.54 3.07
CA ILE A 102 22.70 -9.72 3.68
C ILE A 102 22.48 -9.71 5.20
N GLN A 103 22.79 -8.59 5.86
CA GLN A 103 22.57 -8.46 7.31
C GLN A 103 21.10 -8.65 7.71
N ALA A 104 20.17 -8.14 6.89
CA ALA A 104 18.74 -8.36 7.12
C ALA A 104 18.35 -9.84 6.99
N ALA A 105 18.83 -10.53 5.95
CA ALA A 105 18.58 -11.96 5.77
C ALA A 105 19.19 -12.80 6.91
N GLU A 106 20.41 -12.50 7.33
CA GLU A 106 21.08 -13.16 8.47
C GLU A 106 20.28 -13.02 9.76
N ARG A 107 19.77 -11.82 10.06
CA ARG A 107 18.93 -11.58 11.24
C ARG A 107 17.65 -12.42 11.22
N ILE A 108 16.94 -12.44 10.09
CA ILE A 108 15.71 -13.25 9.94
C ILE A 108 16.04 -14.74 10.09
N ASN A 109 17.13 -15.20 9.48
CA ASN A 109 17.54 -16.61 9.52
C ASN A 109 18.02 -17.05 10.90
N ALA A 110 18.69 -16.17 11.67
CA ALA A 110 19.07 -16.46 13.05
C ALA A 110 17.84 -16.69 13.94
N GLU A 111 16.80 -15.88 13.76
CA GLU A 111 15.52 -16.07 14.45
C GLU A 111 14.80 -17.34 13.99
N ALA A 112 14.81 -17.64 12.69
CA ALA A 112 14.24 -18.87 12.14
C ALA A 112 14.90 -20.12 12.72
N GLN A 113 16.22 -20.14 12.86
CA GLN A 113 16.97 -21.29 13.40
C GLN A 113 16.59 -21.65 14.84
N VAL A 114 16.22 -20.67 15.67
CA VAL A 114 15.82 -20.88 17.07
C VAL A 114 14.30 -21.02 17.25
N THR A 115 13.53 -20.88 16.17
CA THR A 115 12.06 -21.00 16.19
C THR A 115 11.64 -22.40 15.72
N PRO A 116 11.06 -23.24 16.59
CA PRO A 116 10.66 -24.60 16.22
C PRO A 116 9.68 -24.63 15.04
N GLY A 117 9.93 -25.53 14.08
CA GLY A 117 9.06 -25.75 12.93
C GLY A 117 9.24 -24.80 11.75
N VAL A 118 10.14 -23.82 11.83
CA VAL A 118 10.46 -22.93 10.69
C VAL A 118 11.39 -23.63 9.73
N LEU A 119 10.89 -23.89 8.50
CA LEU A 119 11.67 -24.51 7.42
C LEU A 119 12.07 -23.50 6.33
N SER A 120 11.45 -22.32 6.32
CA SER A 120 11.69 -21.29 5.32
C SER A 120 12.85 -20.36 5.71
N ARG A 121 13.35 -19.58 4.75
CA ARG A 121 14.51 -18.70 4.94
C ARG A 121 14.41 -17.39 4.16
N ALA A 122 15.12 -16.39 4.63
CA ALA A 122 15.41 -15.17 3.91
C ALA A 122 16.72 -15.31 3.11
N VAL A 123 16.74 -14.82 1.87
CA VAL A 123 17.89 -14.90 0.96
C VAL A 123 18.10 -13.55 0.26
N PHE A 124 19.35 -13.09 0.20
CA PHE A 124 19.75 -12.05 -0.75
C PHE A 124 20.34 -12.72 -1.99
N LEU A 125 19.83 -12.37 -3.17
CA LEU A 125 20.28 -12.94 -4.44
C LEU A 125 21.13 -11.96 -5.24
N HIS A 126 20.57 -10.80 -5.57
CA HIS A 126 21.20 -9.78 -6.40
C HIS A 126 20.68 -8.39 -5.97
N PRO A 127 21.47 -7.30 -6.13
CA PRO A 127 20.95 -5.95 -5.94
C PRO A 127 19.75 -5.67 -6.84
N CYS A 128 18.76 -4.95 -6.30
CA CYS A 128 17.61 -4.44 -7.04
C CYS A 128 17.41 -2.97 -6.67
N ASP A 129 17.86 -2.07 -7.54
CA ASP A 129 17.64 -0.63 -7.41
C ASP A 129 16.56 -0.17 -8.38
N LEU A 130 15.40 0.21 -7.84
CA LEU A 130 14.25 0.64 -8.64
C LEU A 130 14.49 2.00 -9.34
N SER A 131 15.52 2.75 -8.94
CA SER A 131 15.98 3.96 -9.63
C SER A 131 16.88 3.70 -10.85
N SER A 132 17.09 2.43 -11.22
CA SER A 132 17.82 2.02 -12.43
C SER A 132 17.09 0.86 -13.11
N LEU A 133 16.53 1.08 -14.29
CA LEU A 133 15.81 0.03 -15.04
C LEU A 133 16.74 -1.12 -15.42
N ALA A 134 18.02 -0.84 -15.69
CA ALA A 134 19.05 -1.85 -15.92
C ALA A 134 19.27 -2.74 -14.67
N SER A 135 19.32 -2.16 -13.47
CA SER A 135 19.42 -2.91 -12.20
C SER A 135 18.24 -3.86 -12.01
N VAL A 136 17.01 -3.40 -12.31
CA VAL A 136 15.79 -4.23 -12.24
C VAL A 136 15.87 -5.41 -13.21
N ARG A 137 16.35 -5.19 -14.45
CA ARG A 137 16.55 -6.27 -15.44
C ARG A 137 17.56 -7.30 -14.96
N GLN A 138 18.71 -6.87 -14.45
CA GLN A 138 19.74 -7.76 -13.92
C GLN A 138 19.23 -8.59 -12.74
N PHE A 139 18.48 -7.97 -11.82
CA PHE A 139 17.84 -8.69 -10.72
C PHE A 139 16.88 -9.76 -11.23
N ALA A 140 16.01 -9.42 -12.20
CA ALA A 140 15.05 -10.37 -12.76
C ALA A 140 15.75 -11.53 -13.49
N THR A 141 16.81 -11.27 -14.26
CA THR A 141 17.62 -12.31 -14.89
C THR A 141 18.22 -13.25 -13.84
N ALA A 142 18.89 -12.72 -12.82
CA ALA A 142 19.47 -13.52 -11.75
C ALA A 142 18.41 -14.36 -11.00
N LEU A 143 17.20 -13.81 -10.81
CA LEU A 143 16.09 -14.54 -10.20
C LEU A 143 15.65 -15.72 -11.08
N LYS A 144 15.47 -15.50 -12.38
CA LYS A 144 15.06 -16.55 -13.35
C LYS A 144 16.10 -17.64 -13.54
N GLU A 145 17.38 -17.33 -13.38
CA GLU A 145 18.45 -18.33 -13.40
C GLU A 145 18.42 -19.25 -12.16
N LYS A 146 17.82 -18.78 -11.06
CA LYS A 146 17.86 -19.47 -9.77
C LYS A 146 16.54 -20.12 -9.36
N TYR A 147 15.41 -19.58 -9.82
CA TYR A 147 14.07 -19.96 -9.41
C TYR A 147 13.17 -20.18 -10.63
N ASP A 148 12.51 -21.34 -10.68
CA ASP A 148 11.55 -21.68 -11.73
C ASP A 148 10.14 -21.12 -11.47
N THR A 149 9.84 -20.81 -10.20
CA THR A 149 8.51 -20.33 -9.78
C THR A 149 8.60 -19.20 -8.76
N LEU A 150 7.62 -18.29 -8.81
CA LEU A 150 7.41 -17.20 -7.88
C LEU A 150 5.94 -17.14 -7.47
N ASP A 151 5.63 -17.29 -6.19
CA ASP A 151 4.24 -17.27 -5.73
C ASP A 151 3.76 -15.86 -5.39
N ILE A 152 4.65 -15.02 -4.83
CA ILE A 152 4.28 -13.73 -4.24
C ILE A 152 5.30 -12.66 -4.63
N LEU A 153 4.84 -11.53 -5.18
CA LEU A 153 5.64 -10.31 -5.35
C LEU A 153 5.07 -9.18 -4.49
N ILE A 154 5.87 -8.63 -3.58
CA ILE A 154 5.51 -7.49 -2.74
C ILE A 154 6.32 -6.27 -3.16
N CYS A 155 5.67 -5.36 -3.86
CA CYS A 155 6.17 -4.05 -4.26
C CYS A 155 6.09 -3.08 -3.08
N ASN A 156 7.02 -3.23 -2.13
CA ASN A 156 7.06 -2.47 -0.87
C ASN A 156 7.98 -1.24 -0.91
N ALA A 157 9.08 -1.29 -1.67
CA ALA A 157 10.04 -0.20 -1.71
C ALA A 157 9.40 1.12 -2.18
N GLY A 158 9.86 2.23 -1.63
CA GLY A 158 9.46 3.53 -2.13
C GLY A 158 10.21 4.65 -1.46
N VAL A 159 10.22 5.80 -2.13
CA VAL A 159 10.73 7.07 -1.62
C VAL A 159 9.58 8.07 -1.51
N ASN A 160 9.73 9.04 -0.60
CA ASN A 160 8.78 10.12 -0.39
C ASN A 160 9.41 11.47 -0.73
N SER A 161 8.63 12.54 -0.58
CA SER A 161 9.02 13.95 -0.78
C SER A 161 10.15 14.44 0.13
N SER A 162 10.72 13.61 1.01
CA SER A 162 11.93 13.98 1.78
C SER A 162 13.22 13.83 0.97
N VAL A 163 13.15 13.21 -0.21
CA VAL A 163 14.17 13.29 -1.25
C VAL A 163 13.84 14.51 -2.12
N VAL A 164 14.84 15.28 -2.55
CA VAL A 164 14.63 16.51 -3.35
C VAL A 164 13.74 16.19 -4.55
N GLU A 165 12.52 16.73 -4.55
CA GLU A 165 11.56 16.57 -5.64
C GLU A 165 12.16 17.19 -6.92
N GLY A 166 11.99 16.52 -8.06
CA GLY A 166 12.61 16.92 -9.33
C GLY A 166 14.00 16.34 -9.59
N ASN A 167 14.56 15.55 -8.66
CA ASN A 167 15.72 14.73 -8.95
C ASN A 167 15.40 13.71 -10.04
N ARG A 168 16.33 13.56 -10.99
CA ARG A 168 16.24 12.58 -12.06
C ARG A 168 17.05 11.33 -11.71
N THR A 169 16.57 10.19 -12.14
CA THR A 169 17.28 8.91 -12.05
C THR A 169 18.38 8.81 -13.11
N VAL A 170 19.12 7.69 -13.11
CA VAL A 170 20.05 7.36 -14.19
C VAL A 170 19.36 7.11 -15.54
N ASP A 171 18.05 6.84 -15.51
CA ASP A 171 17.22 6.64 -16.71
C ASP A 171 16.55 7.95 -17.18
N ASP A 172 16.95 9.09 -16.61
CA ASP A 172 16.43 10.43 -16.92
C ASP A 172 14.92 10.60 -16.64
N LEU A 173 14.40 9.93 -15.62
CA LEU A 173 12.99 10.02 -15.19
C LEU A 173 12.88 10.59 -13.78
N GLU A 174 11.69 11.09 -13.43
CA GLU A 174 11.42 11.61 -12.08
C GLU A 174 11.61 10.50 -11.03
N LEU A 175 12.45 10.78 -10.03
CA LEU A 175 12.93 9.79 -9.07
C LEU A 175 11.83 9.09 -8.28
N ILE A 176 10.85 9.84 -7.77
CA ILE A 176 9.76 9.29 -6.95
C ILE A 176 8.87 8.38 -7.80
N PHE A 177 8.46 8.86 -8.98
CA PHE A 177 7.62 8.11 -9.91
C PHE A 177 8.33 6.86 -10.40
N GLN A 178 9.61 6.96 -10.77
CA GLN A 178 10.36 5.79 -11.20
C GLN A 178 10.49 4.76 -10.08
N CYS A 179 10.94 5.16 -8.88
CA CYS A 179 11.14 4.22 -7.78
C CYS A 179 9.83 3.57 -7.33
N ASN A 180 8.77 4.35 -7.21
CA ASN A 180 7.50 3.88 -6.64
C ASN A 180 6.65 3.12 -7.66
N VAL A 181 6.78 3.45 -8.96
CA VAL A 181 5.88 2.97 -10.03
C VAL A 181 6.64 2.24 -11.13
N LEU A 182 7.50 2.91 -11.90
CA LEU A 182 8.07 2.33 -13.12
C LEU A 182 9.02 1.14 -12.85
N GLY A 183 9.88 1.25 -11.83
CA GLY A 183 10.77 0.15 -11.44
C GLY A 183 9.98 -1.08 -10.99
N HIS A 184 8.90 -0.88 -10.23
CA HIS A 184 8.01 -1.97 -9.84
C HIS A 184 7.24 -2.53 -11.02
N PHE A 185 6.74 -1.68 -11.92
CA PHE A 185 6.05 -2.10 -13.12
C PHE A 185 6.95 -2.98 -13.99
N LEU A 186 8.19 -2.54 -14.25
CA LEU A 186 9.18 -3.32 -14.98
C LEU A 186 9.45 -4.66 -14.28
N LEU A 187 9.65 -4.65 -12.96
CA LEU A 187 9.86 -5.88 -12.19
C LEU A 187 8.67 -6.84 -12.31
N ILE A 188 7.44 -6.33 -12.23
CA ILE A 188 6.23 -7.13 -12.43
C ILE A 188 6.26 -7.75 -13.83
N GLN A 189 6.40 -6.95 -14.89
CA GLN A 189 6.42 -7.43 -16.28
C GLN A 189 7.46 -8.53 -16.50
N LEU A 190 8.67 -8.33 -15.96
CA LEU A 190 9.76 -9.28 -16.11
C LEU A 190 9.52 -10.58 -15.36
N LEU A 191 8.70 -10.61 -14.31
CA LEU A 191 8.48 -11.79 -13.47
C LEU A 191 7.12 -12.47 -13.69
N LEU A 192 6.25 -11.93 -14.55
CA LEU A 192 4.92 -12.48 -14.84
C LEU A 192 4.95 -13.96 -15.24
N ASP A 193 5.99 -14.39 -15.96
CA ASP A 193 6.13 -15.75 -16.45
C ASP A 193 6.50 -16.78 -15.37
N LEU A 194 7.14 -16.34 -14.28
CA LEU A 194 7.48 -17.17 -13.12
C LEU A 194 6.27 -17.48 -12.23
N PHE A 195 5.19 -16.70 -12.32
CA PHE A 195 4.00 -16.99 -11.52
C PHE A 195 3.35 -18.32 -11.94
N PRO A 196 2.96 -19.18 -10.99
CA PRO A 196 2.12 -20.33 -11.26
C PRO A 196 0.84 -19.91 -11.98
N LYS A 197 0.31 -20.80 -12.82
CA LYS A 197 -0.90 -20.51 -13.61
C LYS A 197 -2.12 -20.17 -12.76
N GLU A 198 -2.25 -20.71 -11.55
CA GLU A 198 -3.50 -20.68 -10.79
C GLU A 198 -3.43 -19.93 -9.45
N SER A 199 -2.26 -19.40 -9.05
CA SER A 199 -2.05 -18.99 -7.65
C SER A 199 -1.11 -17.80 -7.43
N GLY A 200 -0.85 -17.00 -8.46
CA GLY A 200 0.06 -15.86 -8.34
C GLY A 200 -0.53 -14.72 -7.51
N ARG A 201 0.33 -14.05 -6.71
CA ARG A 201 -0.08 -12.89 -5.91
C ARG A 201 0.87 -11.71 -6.06
N ILE A 202 0.31 -10.53 -6.28
CA ILE A 202 1.05 -9.27 -6.30
C ILE A 202 0.48 -8.32 -5.26
N VAL A 203 1.33 -7.71 -4.44
CA VAL A 203 0.93 -6.72 -3.43
C VAL A 203 1.67 -5.42 -3.70
N THR A 204 0.94 -4.32 -3.89
CA THR A 204 1.49 -2.99 -4.14
C THR A 204 1.23 -2.06 -2.96
N LEU A 205 2.29 -1.48 -2.38
CA LEU A 205 2.14 -0.57 -1.24
C LEU A 205 1.74 0.85 -1.67
N SER A 206 0.47 1.16 -1.44
CA SER A 206 -0.09 2.51 -1.51
C SER A 206 0.10 3.25 -0.17
N SER A 207 -0.70 4.28 0.09
CA SER A 207 -0.66 5.13 1.28
C SER A 207 -1.95 5.94 1.35
N VAL A 208 -2.36 6.38 2.54
CA VAL A 208 -3.40 7.42 2.71
C VAL A 208 -3.15 8.67 1.87
N ALA A 209 -1.90 8.93 1.48
CA ALA A 209 -1.55 10.03 0.58
C ALA A 209 -2.31 10.00 -0.75
N HIS A 210 -2.74 8.83 -1.26
CA HIS A 210 -3.54 8.77 -2.48
C HIS A 210 -4.85 9.56 -2.39
N HIS A 211 -5.40 9.75 -1.18
CA HIS A 211 -6.61 10.55 -0.96
C HIS A 211 -6.42 12.06 -1.20
N LEU A 212 -5.17 12.53 -1.21
CA LEU A 212 -4.83 13.93 -1.52
C LEU A 212 -5.03 14.24 -3.01
N VAL A 213 -5.09 13.20 -3.84
CA VAL A 213 -5.34 13.34 -5.27
C VAL A 213 -6.86 13.55 -5.49
N PRO A 214 -7.28 14.61 -6.19
CA PRO A 214 -8.70 14.86 -6.42
C PRO A 214 -9.34 13.73 -7.24
N SER A 215 -10.41 13.11 -6.71
CA SER A 215 -11.14 12.06 -7.43
C SER A 215 -11.87 12.54 -8.69
N THR A 216 -11.98 13.85 -8.88
CA THR A 216 -12.55 14.51 -10.07
C THR A 216 -11.51 14.85 -11.13
N ALA A 217 -10.21 14.68 -10.84
CA ALA A 217 -9.17 14.93 -11.83
C ALA A 217 -9.14 13.81 -12.90
N SER A 218 -8.78 14.19 -14.12
CA SER A 218 -8.54 13.23 -15.21
C SER A 218 -7.09 12.77 -15.16
N PHE A 219 -6.88 11.45 -15.22
CA PHE A 219 -5.56 10.81 -15.18
C PHE A 219 -5.30 10.07 -16.50
N ASP A 220 -5.21 10.83 -17.58
CA ASP A 220 -4.89 10.30 -18.91
C ASP A 220 -3.39 10.07 -19.11
N GLU A 221 -3.01 9.55 -20.28
CA GLU A 221 -1.60 9.30 -20.62
C GLU A 221 -0.74 10.57 -20.58
N SER A 222 -1.29 11.73 -20.91
CA SER A 222 -0.53 12.98 -20.90
C SER A 222 -0.13 13.37 -19.48
N TYR A 223 -1.03 13.18 -18.51
CA TYR A 223 -0.73 13.40 -17.11
C TYR A 223 0.37 12.46 -16.61
N TRP A 224 0.25 11.16 -16.89
CA TRP A 224 1.23 10.18 -16.43
C TRP A 224 2.61 10.39 -17.08
N ARG A 225 2.68 10.80 -18.35
CA ARG A 225 3.95 11.16 -19.00
C ARG A 225 4.61 12.35 -18.32
N GLN A 226 3.86 13.42 -18.09
CA GLN A 226 4.37 14.61 -17.39
C GLN A 226 4.86 14.25 -15.98
N LEU A 227 4.15 13.37 -15.28
CA LEU A 227 4.56 12.92 -13.96
C LEU A 227 5.87 12.12 -14.01
N ALA A 228 6.01 11.21 -14.99
CA ALA A 228 7.22 10.44 -15.22
C ALA A 228 8.42 11.31 -15.61
N GLU A 229 8.19 12.42 -16.28
CA GLU A 229 9.20 13.38 -16.73
C GLU A 229 9.51 14.46 -15.69
N GLY A 230 8.75 14.51 -14.60
CA GLY A 230 8.88 15.52 -13.54
C GLY A 230 8.37 16.90 -13.94
N SER A 231 7.50 16.98 -14.95
CA SER A 231 6.92 18.21 -15.47
C SER A 231 5.43 18.39 -15.12
N ALA A 232 4.86 17.45 -14.35
CA ALA A 232 3.47 17.55 -13.91
C ALA A 232 3.27 18.72 -12.94
N GLY A 233 2.15 19.43 -13.09
CA GLY A 233 1.78 20.49 -12.16
C GLY A 233 1.53 19.96 -10.75
N ALA A 234 1.90 20.75 -9.75
CA ALA A 234 1.70 20.39 -8.35
C ALA A 234 0.21 20.29 -8.02
N ILE A 235 -0.16 19.34 -7.16
CA ILE A 235 -1.54 19.20 -6.67
C ILE A 235 -1.69 20.13 -5.45
N PRO A 236 -2.62 21.11 -5.48
CA PRO A 236 -2.92 21.91 -4.31
C PRO A 236 -3.51 21.03 -3.20
N VAL A 237 -2.96 21.11 -1.99
CA VAL A 237 -3.47 20.35 -0.84
C VAL A 237 -4.17 21.30 0.13
N PRO A 238 -5.45 21.64 -0.10
CA PRO A 238 -6.17 22.44 0.86
C PRO A 238 -6.27 21.65 2.19
N TYR A 239 -6.02 22.33 3.31
CA TYR A 239 -6.14 21.85 4.69
C TYR A 239 -4.93 21.15 5.36
N LEU A 240 -3.82 20.87 4.66
CA LEU A 240 -2.61 20.30 5.29
C LEU A 240 -1.33 21.14 5.19
N GLY A 241 -1.42 22.36 4.63
CA GLY A 241 -0.28 23.28 4.39
C GLY A 241 0.50 23.75 5.62
N ALA A 242 0.08 23.37 6.83
CA ALA A 242 0.87 23.62 8.05
C ALA A 242 1.88 22.50 8.39
N LEU A 243 1.77 21.32 7.76
CA LEU A 243 2.59 20.13 8.07
C LEU A 243 3.30 19.51 6.86
N ILE A 244 2.90 19.90 5.64
CA ILE A 244 3.51 19.52 4.36
C ILE A 244 3.60 20.82 3.55
N GLU A 245 4.55 20.94 2.62
CA GLU A 245 4.55 22.04 1.65
C GLU A 245 3.15 22.24 1.03
N ASP A 246 2.80 23.50 0.74
CA ASP A 246 1.48 23.93 0.22
C ASP A 246 1.06 23.21 -1.07
N SER A 247 1.99 22.49 -1.70
CA SER A 247 1.77 21.62 -2.82
C SER A 247 2.64 20.38 -2.72
N VAL A 248 2.11 19.24 -3.17
CA VAL A 248 2.83 17.99 -3.34
C VAL A 248 2.84 17.66 -4.83
N GLN A 249 4.00 17.29 -5.38
CA GLN A 249 4.11 17.06 -6.82
C GLN A 249 3.88 15.60 -7.15
N THR A 250 4.78 14.71 -6.71
CA THR A 250 4.82 13.35 -7.29
C THR A 250 4.45 12.22 -6.32
N TYR A 251 4.67 12.39 -5.02
CA TYR A 251 4.46 11.29 -4.07
C TYR A 251 2.99 10.83 -3.98
N PRO A 252 1.98 11.69 -3.74
CA PRO A 252 0.59 11.24 -3.69
C PRO A 252 0.08 10.60 -4.99
N PRO A 253 0.31 11.17 -6.19
CA PRO A 253 -0.06 10.47 -7.42
C PRO A 253 0.71 9.16 -7.63
N SER A 254 1.96 9.03 -7.17
CA SER A 254 2.67 7.73 -7.21
C SER A 254 1.98 6.66 -6.35
N LYS A 255 1.33 7.06 -5.25
CA LYS A 255 0.57 6.15 -4.37
C LYS A 255 -0.81 5.82 -4.92
N LEU A 256 -1.43 6.73 -5.66
CA LEU A 256 -2.58 6.42 -6.51
C LEU A 256 -2.18 5.45 -7.64
N ALA A 257 -1.04 5.67 -8.29
CA ALA A 257 -0.54 4.80 -9.36
C ALA A 257 -0.32 3.36 -8.88
N ALA A 258 0.24 3.16 -7.67
CA ALA A 258 0.35 1.82 -7.08
C ALA A 258 -1.01 1.11 -6.94
N LEU A 259 -2.06 1.85 -6.55
CA LEU A 259 -3.42 1.33 -6.47
C LEU A 259 -3.99 1.00 -7.87
N LEU A 260 -3.81 1.90 -8.84
CA LEU A 260 -4.26 1.71 -10.21
C LEU A 260 -3.54 0.55 -10.92
N LEU A 261 -2.27 0.29 -10.58
CA LEU A 261 -1.57 -0.92 -11.03
C LEU A 261 -2.27 -2.19 -10.56
N ALA A 262 -2.71 -2.25 -9.30
CA ALA A 262 -3.47 -3.39 -8.80
C ALA A 262 -4.83 -3.55 -9.53
N VAL A 263 -5.50 -2.44 -9.87
CA VAL A 263 -6.73 -2.46 -10.69
C VAL A 263 -6.45 -3.10 -12.05
N GLU A 264 -5.43 -2.61 -12.78
CA GLU A 264 -5.15 -3.10 -14.14
C GLU A 264 -4.59 -4.53 -14.15
N LEU A 265 -3.81 -4.92 -13.13
CA LEU A 265 -3.33 -6.29 -12.96
C LEU A 265 -4.50 -7.27 -12.79
N ASN A 266 -5.47 -6.98 -11.92
CA ASN A 266 -6.65 -7.84 -11.78
C ASN A 266 -7.45 -7.87 -13.08
N ARG A 267 -7.66 -6.73 -13.74
CA ARG A 267 -8.38 -6.69 -15.03
C ARG A 267 -7.73 -7.57 -16.11
N ARG A 268 -6.40 -7.67 -16.11
CA ARG A 268 -5.62 -8.41 -17.12
C ARG A 268 -5.41 -9.88 -16.79
N PHE A 269 -5.27 -10.22 -15.51
CA PHE A 269 -4.80 -11.55 -15.08
C PHE A 269 -5.74 -12.26 -14.09
N TYR A 270 -6.76 -11.60 -13.56
CA TYR A 270 -7.69 -12.20 -12.60
C TYR A 270 -9.13 -12.22 -13.12
N ASP A 271 -9.59 -11.08 -13.65
CA ASP A 271 -10.97 -10.89 -14.11
C ASP A 271 -11.22 -11.40 -15.53
N SER A 272 -10.14 -11.71 -16.26
CA SER A 272 -10.17 -12.25 -17.63
C SER A 272 -10.86 -13.62 -17.76
N GLY A 273 -11.27 -14.23 -16.64
CA GLY A 273 -12.10 -15.44 -16.60
C GLY A 273 -11.35 -16.73 -16.94
N ASP A 274 -12.10 -17.77 -17.33
CA ASP A 274 -11.65 -19.13 -17.64
C ASP A 274 -10.76 -19.25 -18.90
N ASP A 275 -10.13 -18.17 -19.36
CA ASP A 275 -9.09 -18.28 -20.38
C ASP A 275 -7.92 -19.08 -19.80
N LYS A 276 -7.86 -20.37 -20.15
CA LYS A 276 -6.86 -21.34 -19.71
C LYS A 276 -5.42 -20.93 -20.05
N ASN A 277 -5.24 -19.92 -20.90
CA ASN A 277 -3.93 -19.39 -21.27
C ASN A 277 -3.50 -18.20 -20.40
N THR A 278 -4.43 -17.57 -19.67
CA THR A 278 -4.14 -16.46 -18.78
C THR A 278 -3.81 -16.97 -17.38
N ARG A 279 -2.67 -16.53 -16.84
CA ARG A 279 -2.30 -16.83 -15.45
C ARG A 279 -3.23 -16.10 -14.50
N GLN A 280 -3.78 -16.82 -13.53
CA GLN A 280 -4.58 -16.30 -12.43
C GLN A 280 -3.67 -15.61 -11.41
N ILE A 281 -3.40 -14.33 -11.65
CA ILE A 281 -2.59 -13.50 -10.77
C ILE A 281 -3.51 -12.49 -10.09
N ARG A 282 -3.59 -12.60 -8.77
CA ARG A 282 -4.40 -11.69 -7.97
C ARG A 282 -3.56 -10.55 -7.41
N ALA A 283 -4.00 -9.31 -7.63
CA ALA A 283 -3.30 -8.13 -7.16
C ALA A 283 -4.04 -7.41 -6.02
N PHE A 284 -3.32 -6.94 -5.01
CA PHE A 284 -3.86 -6.17 -3.89
C PHE A 284 -3.08 -4.88 -3.72
N ALA A 285 -3.78 -3.79 -3.42
CA ALA A 285 -3.18 -2.57 -2.94
C ALA A 285 -3.28 -2.49 -1.42
N VAL A 286 -2.20 -2.05 -0.77
CA VAL A 286 -2.12 -2.01 0.69
C VAL A 286 -1.71 -0.63 1.16
N ASN A 287 -2.47 -0.07 2.11
CA ASN A 287 -1.98 1.00 2.97
C ASN A 287 -1.48 0.38 4.28
N PRO A 288 -0.19 0.51 4.62
CA PRO A 288 0.36 -0.01 5.86
C PRO A 288 0.12 0.92 7.07
N GLY A 289 -0.48 2.10 6.87
CA GLY A 289 -0.75 3.10 7.90
C GLY A 289 0.41 4.06 8.13
N ALA A 290 0.26 4.95 9.11
CA ALA A 290 1.38 5.75 9.58
C ALA A 290 2.30 4.85 10.41
N VAL A 291 3.41 4.43 9.82
CA VAL A 291 4.40 3.55 10.46
C VAL A 291 5.63 4.37 10.84
N ALA A 292 6.11 4.19 12.07
CA ALA A 292 7.38 4.71 12.54
C ALA A 292 8.54 3.99 11.83
N SER A 293 8.86 4.46 10.62
CA SER A 293 9.97 3.97 9.80
C SER A 293 10.99 5.11 9.57
N ASN A 294 12.16 4.77 9.02
CA ASN A 294 13.23 5.74 8.73
C ASN A 294 12.85 6.82 7.67
N ILE A 295 11.61 6.80 7.17
CA ILE A 295 11.04 7.78 6.25
C ILE A 295 10.94 9.18 6.89
N TRP A 296 10.86 9.27 8.22
CA TRP A 296 10.72 10.53 8.98
C TRP A 296 12.05 11.11 9.50
N ARG A 297 13.19 10.58 9.06
CA ARG A 297 14.52 10.95 9.58
C ARG A 297 14.88 12.44 9.44
N SER A 298 14.20 13.17 8.56
CA SER A 298 14.37 14.60 8.33
C SER A 298 13.59 15.48 9.32
N PHE A 299 12.69 14.92 10.13
CA PHE A 299 11.90 15.69 11.10
C PHE A 299 12.71 16.00 12.37
N PRO A 300 12.41 17.07 13.12
CA PRO A 300 13.05 17.34 14.41
C PRO A 300 12.90 16.17 15.39
N TRP A 301 13.93 15.91 16.20
CA TRP A 301 13.98 14.74 17.10
C TRP A 301 12.76 14.61 18.04
N ILE A 302 12.23 15.74 18.53
CA ILE A 302 11.00 15.78 19.34
C ILE A 302 9.78 15.31 18.55
N ALA A 303 9.65 15.70 17.28
CA ALA A 303 8.57 15.24 16.42
C ALA A 303 8.74 13.74 16.11
N GLN A 304 9.98 13.25 15.92
CA GLN A 304 10.25 11.81 15.78
C GLN A 304 9.83 11.01 17.02
N MET A 305 10.09 11.52 18.23
CA MET A 305 9.68 10.85 19.47
C MET A 305 8.16 10.78 19.63
N VAL A 306 7.45 11.86 19.30
CA VAL A 306 5.99 11.90 19.35
C VAL A 306 5.40 10.98 18.28
N MET A 307 5.94 10.99 17.06
CA MET A 307 5.53 10.09 15.98
C MET A 307 5.79 8.62 16.31
N GLN A 308 6.90 8.26 16.96
CA GLN A 308 7.18 6.89 17.41
C GLN A 308 6.20 6.35 18.46
N ARG A 309 5.52 7.23 19.20
CA ARG A 309 4.49 6.85 20.20
C ARG A 309 3.10 6.69 19.58
N ILE A 310 2.84 7.38 18.48
CA ILE A 310 1.52 7.51 17.85
C ILE A 310 1.40 6.59 16.62
N PHE A 311 2.49 6.40 15.88
CA PHE A 311 2.54 5.59 14.67
C PHE A 311 2.70 4.11 15.00
N LEU A 312 2.26 3.27 14.08
CA LEU A 312 2.44 1.83 14.16
C LEU A 312 3.93 1.49 14.21
N SER A 313 4.27 0.46 14.98
CA SER A 313 5.57 -0.20 14.84
C SER A 313 5.67 -0.86 13.45
N THR A 314 6.87 -1.18 13.00
CA THR A 314 7.06 -1.91 11.74
C THR A 314 6.38 -3.28 11.75
N ASP A 315 6.32 -3.93 12.92
CA ASP A 315 5.61 -5.20 13.07
C ASP A 315 4.10 -5.01 12.93
N GLN A 316 3.55 -3.94 13.48
CA GLN A 316 2.13 -3.62 13.32
C GLN A 316 1.78 -3.23 11.88
N GLY A 317 2.61 -2.39 11.26
CA GLY A 317 2.40 -1.92 9.89
C GLY A 317 2.55 -2.99 8.81
N CYS A 318 3.26 -4.09 9.10
CA CYS A 318 3.38 -5.20 8.16
C CYS A 318 2.15 -6.11 8.10
N ALA A 319 1.29 -6.08 9.14
CA ALA A 319 0.14 -6.97 9.27
C ALA A 319 -0.77 -6.98 8.03
N THR A 320 -1.09 -5.80 7.51
CA THR A 320 -1.94 -5.63 6.32
C THR A 320 -1.26 -6.18 5.06
N THR A 321 0.05 -6.00 4.95
CA THR A 321 0.83 -6.52 3.82
C THR A 321 0.90 -8.05 3.86
N VAL A 322 1.13 -8.63 5.04
CA VAL A 322 1.09 -10.08 5.24
C VAL A 322 -0.31 -10.62 4.92
N ALA A 323 -1.37 -9.99 5.42
CA ALA A 323 -2.74 -10.40 5.13
C ALA A 323 -3.04 -10.41 3.62
N ALA A 324 -2.62 -9.40 2.86
CA ALA A 324 -2.75 -9.40 1.40
C ALA A 324 -1.94 -10.53 0.74
N ALA A 325 -0.70 -10.75 1.21
CA ALA A 325 0.22 -11.71 0.63
C ALA A 325 -0.22 -13.17 0.82
N VAL A 326 -0.80 -13.52 1.98
CA VAL A 326 -1.09 -14.93 2.31
C VAL A 326 -2.52 -15.22 2.72
N GLY A 327 -3.35 -14.21 3.00
CA GLY A 327 -4.73 -14.38 3.43
C GLY A 327 -5.68 -14.80 2.30
N GLU A 328 -6.77 -15.47 2.66
CA GLU A 328 -7.90 -15.69 1.78
C GLU A 328 -8.82 -14.47 1.82
N HIS A 329 -9.22 -13.99 0.64
CA HIS A 329 -10.06 -12.80 0.49
C HIS A 329 -11.13 -13.06 -0.56
N ASP A 330 -12.30 -12.42 -0.44
CA ASP A 330 -13.37 -12.51 -1.45
C ASP A 330 -12.95 -11.88 -2.77
N LYS A 331 -13.51 -12.30 -3.90
CA LYS A 331 -13.02 -11.90 -5.25
C LYS A 331 -12.99 -10.39 -5.49
N ASP A 332 -13.89 -9.63 -4.87
CA ASP A 332 -14.04 -8.18 -5.01
C ASP A 332 -13.06 -7.36 -4.15
N VAL A 333 -12.27 -8.03 -3.31
CA VAL A 333 -11.28 -7.36 -2.44
C VAL A 333 -10.07 -6.89 -3.23
N LEU A 334 -9.91 -5.56 -3.29
CA LEU A 334 -8.79 -4.87 -3.94
C LEU A 334 -7.83 -4.18 -2.94
N TYR A 335 -8.35 -3.60 -1.86
CA TYR A 335 -7.57 -2.70 -0.99
C TYR A 335 -7.71 -3.03 0.49
N LEU A 336 -6.57 -3.09 1.18
CA LEU A 336 -6.46 -3.36 2.62
C LEU A 336 -5.78 -2.20 3.35
N GLN A 337 -6.22 -1.94 4.59
CA GLN A 337 -5.68 -0.91 5.48
C GLN A 337 -5.52 -1.42 6.93
N PRO A 338 -4.74 -0.77 7.81
CA PRO A 338 -4.25 -1.38 9.05
C PRO A 338 -5.16 -1.14 10.27
N TYR A 339 -6.29 -0.48 10.07
CA TYR A 339 -7.21 -0.09 11.14
C TYR A 339 -8.61 -0.63 10.90
N TRP A 340 -9.21 -1.16 11.96
CA TRP A 340 -10.58 -1.69 12.00
C TRP A 340 -11.44 -0.86 12.96
N LEU A 341 -12.74 -0.71 12.67
CA LEU A 341 -13.73 -0.08 13.54
C LEU A 341 -14.81 -1.12 13.92
N PRO A 342 -14.98 -1.45 15.22
CA PRO A 342 -16.03 -2.35 15.66
C PRO A 342 -17.42 -1.84 15.28
N GLY A 343 -18.26 -2.71 14.70
CA GLY A 343 -19.68 -2.43 14.45
C GLY A 343 -20.00 -1.67 13.16
N SER A 344 -19.01 -1.34 12.32
CA SER A 344 -19.29 -0.79 10.98
C SER A 344 -19.52 -1.93 9.98
N SER A 345 -20.78 -2.12 9.56
CA SER A 345 -21.13 -3.04 8.47
C SER A 345 -20.76 -2.48 7.09
N ASN A 346 -20.52 -1.17 7.00
CA ASN A 346 -20.09 -0.48 5.79
C ASN A 346 -18.68 0.07 6.00
N ASN A 347 -17.69 -0.77 5.67
CA ASN A 347 -16.23 -0.63 5.84
C ASN A 347 -15.54 0.66 5.31
N LYS A 348 -16.24 1.79 5.15
CA LYS A 348 -15.61 3.07 4.84
C LYS A 348 -15.12 3.70 6.14
N ALA A 349 -13.82 3.94 6.25
CA ALA A 349 -13.33 4.89 7.23
C ALA A 349 -13.99 6.25 6.90
N PRO A 350 -14.71 6.89 7.82
CA PRO A 350 -15.47 8.09 7.49
C PRO A 350 -14.56 9.26 7.09
N PHE A 351 -13.27 9.20 7.44
CA PHE A 351 -12.25 10.21 7.10
C PHE A 351 -10.85 9.58 6.91
N PRO A 352 -9.99 10.12 6.02
CA PRO A 352 -8.62 9.63 5.79
C PRO A 352 -7.75 9.53 7.04
N VAL A 353 -8.02 10.36 8.05
CA VAL A 353 -7.31 10.33 9.33
C VAL A 353 -7.47 9.01 10.08
N PHE A 354 -8.60 8.29 9.94
CA PHE A 354 -8.79 6.98 10.56
C PHE A 354 -8.03 5.86 9.83
N GLU A 355 -7.76 6.02 8.53
CA GLU A 355 -6.86 5.14 7.79
C GLU A 355 -5.38 5.36 8.17
N MET A 356 -5.08 6.54 8.72
CA MET A 356 -3.75 6.92 9.19
C MET A 356 -3.55 6.59 10.67
N MET A 357 -4.61 6.69 11.47
CA MET A 357 -4.60 6.63 12.92
C MET A 357 -5.92 6.06 13.47
N GLY A 358 -6.04 4.73 13.50
CA GLY A 358 -7.18 4.05 14.11
C GLY A 358 -6.87 3.48 15.50
N PRO A 359 -7.87 3.37 16.38
CA PRO A 359 -7.69 2.89 17.76
C PRO A 359 -7.49 1.37 17.86
N PHE A 360 -7.85 0.60 16.83
CA PHE A 360 -7.68 -0.85 16.79
C PHE A 360 -6.79 -1.23 15.63
N VAL A 361 -5.69 -1.91 15.94
CA VAL A 361 -4.67 -2.27 14.97
C VAL A 361 -4.94 -3.69 14.45
N GLY A 362 -4.94 -3.88 13.14
CA GLY A 362 -5.28 -5.13 12.46
C GLY A 362 -5.23 -4.97 10.94
N TYR A 363 -6.14 -5.60 10.20
CA TYR A 363 -6.42 -5.20 8.83
C TYR A 363 -7.92 -5.08 8.60
N ASN A 364 -8.32 -4.19 7.71
CA ASN A 364 -9.69 -4.11 7.19
C ASN A 364 -9.65 -4.06 5.67
N VAL A 365 -10.68 -4.64 5.06
CA VAL A 365 -10.93 -4.57 3.62
C VAL A 365 -11.87 -3.41 3.36
N THR A 366 -11.48 -2.48 2.49
CA THR A 366 -12.31 -1.34 2.13
C THR A 366 -12.25 -1.04 0.63
N GLN A 367 -13.23 -0.27 0.16
CA GLN A 367 -13.23 0.24 -1.20
C GLN A 367 -12.32 1.48 -1.24
N PRO A 368 -11.24 1.46 -2.04
CA PRO A 368 -10.32 2.57 -2.10
C PRO A 368 -10.96 3.77 -2.80
N ARG A 369 -10.37 4.96 -2.63
CA ARG A 369 -10.82 6.15 -3.37
C ARG A 369 -10.21 6.12 -4.78
N LEU A 370 -11.04 5.75 -5.74
CA LEU A 370 -10.69 5.69 -7.17
C LEU A 370 -11.27 6.88 -7.94
N PRO A 371 -10.74 7.19 -9.15
CA PRO A 371 -11.39 8.08 -10.11
C PRO A 371 -12.81 7.62 -10.49
N LEU A 372 -13.57 8.52 -11.13
CA LEU A 372 -15.03 8.41 -11.36
C LEU A 372 -15.53 7.10 -12.02
N ASP A 373 -14.70 6.38 -12.77
CA ASP A 373 -15.03 5.14 -13.47
C ASP A 373 -14.52 3.87 -12.77
N GLY A 374 -14.27 3.95 -11.46
CA GLY A 374 -13.55 2.89 -10.73
C GLY A 374 -12.06 2.87 -11.10
N GLY A 375 -11.55 3.94 -11.70
CA GLY A 375 -10.13 4.09 -12.06
C GLY A 375 -9.69 3.30 -13.27
N VAL A 376 -10.59 2.67 -14.04
CA VAL A 376 -10.21 1.79 -15.16
C VAL A 376 -9.51 2.55 -16.28
N PHE A 377 -10.05 3.70 -16.69
CA PHE A 377 -9.43 4.58 -17.68
C PHE A 377 -8.07 5.08 -17.21
N ALA A 378 -8.00 5.51 -15.94
CA ALA A 378 -6.76 5.97 -15.33
C ALA A 378 -5.70 4.86 -15.25
N ALA A 379 -6.12 3.64 -14.91
CA ALA A 379 -5.26 2.47 -14.78
C ALA A 379 -4.72 1.99 -16.14
N LYS A 380 -5.56 1.98 -17.19
CA LYS A 380 -5.12 1.71 -18.56
C LYS A 380 -4.15 2.77 -19.07
N SER A 381 -4.46 4.04 -18.84
CA SER A 381 -3.60 5.16 -19.24
C SER A 381 -2.23 5.08 -18.55
N LEU A 382 -2.21 4.79 -17.25
CA LEU A 382 -0.98 4.55 -16.49
C LEU A 382 -0.19 3.38 -17.07
N TRP A 383 -0.86 2.26 -17.35
CA TRP A 383 -0.21 1.06 -17.90
C TRP A 383 0.48 1.36 -19.23
N ASN A 384 -0.19 2.03 -20.16
CA ASN A 384 0.36 2.39 -21.46
C ASN A 384 1.62 3.26 -21.33
N VAL A 385 1.58 4.26 -20.44
CA VAL A 385 2.74 5.13 -20.19
C VAL A 385 3.88 4.35 -19.54
N CYS A 386 3.57 3.45 -18.60
CA CYS A 386 4.58 2.58 -18.01
C CYS A 386 5.26 1.71 -19.07
N GLU A 387 4.50 1.08 -19.99
CA GLU A 387 5.06 0.31 -21.12
C GLU A 387 5.92 1.18 -22.04
N GLU A 388 5.43 2.36 -22.42
CA GLU A 388 6.15 3.35 -23.23
C GLU A 388 7.52 3.68 -22.62
N LYS A 389 7.55 4.03 -21.32
CA LYS A 389 8.78 4.47 -20.65
C LYS A 389 9.77 3.34 -20.43
N ILE A 390 9.35 2.11 -20.11
CA ILE A 390 10.29 1.01 -19.87
C ILE A 390 10.89 0.44 -21.17
N ILE A 391 10.22 0.61 -22.32
CA ILE A 391 10.75 0.24 -23.64
C ILE A 391 11.70 1.33 -24.15
N GLY A 392 11.35 2.60 -23.98
CA GLY A 392 12.16 3.74 -24.44
C GLY A 392 13.60 3.71 -23.92
N CYS A 393 13.82 3.26 -22.69
CA CYS A 393 15.13 3.18 -22.04
C CYS A 393 15.98 1.95 -22.43
N THR A 394 15.60 1.18 -23.47
CA THR A 394 16.42 0.06 -23.99
C THR A 394 17.30 0.42 -25.17
N LYS A 395 17.23 1.67 -25.64
CA LYS A 395 18.05 2.19 -26.74
C LYS A 395 19.15 3.09 -26.18
N GLU A 396 20.23 2.50 -25.68
CA GLU A 396 21.56 3.12 -25.62
C GLU A 396 22.65 2.04 -25.50
#